data_AF-A0A956E867-F1
#
_entry.id   AF-A0A956E867-F1
#
_cell.length_a   1.000
_cell.length_b   1.000
_cell.length_c   1.000
_cell.angle_alpha   90.00
_cell.angle_beta   90.00
_cell.angle_gamma   90.00
#
_symmetry.space_group_name_H-M   'P 1'
#
loop_
_entity.id
_entity.type
_entity.pdbx_description
1 polymer ?
#
loop_
_entity_poly.entity_id
_entity_poly.type
_entity_poly.pdbx_seq_one_letter_code
_entity_poly.pdbx_strand_id
1 'polypeptide(L)'
;FARALFQRKLRRTLIKDRFKVRMVERAQDPLPPLPSPIEMVRAIARYDSSVAELAAAELAKLRPRLVVNSARLRTDNDLGTAMCDMSRRYLGVEFDYVGHIEQEDSVWLSVVRRRPLLIDSPTSKSARNIERIARRILALATTREQTKVATPVPIVPAEPNLYEVLWTHRGASDEELRRAYKRQREIYQQDSLPLTSLLTEEELARERARVDEAYDTLLDPIRRRAYDKSTFPEAEAGEQPPRPEVDAALAAERAMLRAELAREIHPETEFSGALLKKVRQSLGIEIEEIANRTKISVSHLKAIEEEDFRSLPAAVYTRGFVQEVAKYLKVDPAQVSRSYLKRHRAWRQAHGVDP
;
A
#
# COMPACT_ATOMS: atom_id res chain seq x y z
N PHE A 1 10.24 -7.73 -21.37
CA PHE A 1 10.75 -8.97 -20.74
C PHE A 1 9.69 -10.05 -20.58
N ALA A 2 8.64 -9.84 -19.77
CA ALA A 2 7.66 -10.88 -19.42
C ALA A 2 6.94 -11.51 -20.64
N ARG A 3 6.51 -10.69 -21.61
CA ARG A 3 5.92 -11.12 -22.90
C ARG A 3 6.81 -12.16 -23.62
N ALA A 4 8.08 -11.83 -23.81
CA ALA A 4 9.06 -12.73 -24.46
C ALA A 4 9.38 -13.98 -23.62
N LEU A 5 9.46 -13.83 -22.29
CA LEU A 5 9.70 -14.97 -21.39
C LEU A 5 8.56 -16.00 -21.50
N PHE A 6 7.31 -15.54 -21.51
CA PHE A 6 6.14 -16.40 -21.67
C PHE A 6 6.15 -17.12 -23.02
N GLN A 7 6.32 -16.39 -24.12
CA GLN A 7 6.38 -17.02 -25.45
C GLN A 7 7.46 -18.09 -25.55
N ARG A 8 8.65 -17.82 -25.01
CA ARG A 8 9.76 -18.80 -25.00
C ARG A 8 9.42 -20.03 -24.17
N LYS A 9 8.80 -19.87 -22.99
CA LYS A 9 8.35 -20.99 -22.16
C LYS A 9 7.27 -21.80 -22.87
N LEU A 10 6.24 -21.15 -23.38
CA LEU A 10 5.14 -21.81 -24.07
C LEU A 10 5.63 -22.62 -25.28
N ARG A 11 6.45 -22.02 -26.14
CA ARG A 11 7.06 -22.72 -27.29
C ARG A 11 7.90 -23.93 -26.84
N ARG A 12 8.67 -23.81 -25.76
CA ARG A 12 9.47 -24.92 -25.22
C ARG A 12 8.60 -26.06 -24.71
N THR A 13 7.49 -25.75 -24.04
CA THR A 13 6.55 -26.76 -23.52
C THR A 13 5.84 -27.51 -24.65
N LEU A 14 5.52 -26.81 -25.75
CA LEU A 14 4.81 -27.38 -26.89
C LEU A 14 5.72 -27.97 -27.96
N ILE A 15 7.05 -27.92 -27.80
CA ILE A 15 8.01 -28.29 -28.86
C ILE A 15 7.86 -29.72 -29.41
N LYS A 16 7.32 -30.63 -28.59
CA LYS A 16 7.10 -32.03 -28.98
C LYS A 16 5.87 -32.22 -29.85
N ASP A 17 4.95 -31.26 -29.88
CA ASP A 17 3.69 -31.34 -30.59
C ASP A 17 3.61 -30.26 -31.68
N ARG A 18 3.99 -30.63 -32.90
CA ARG A 18 4.00 -29.73 -34.07
C ARG A 18 2.62 -29.15 -34.38
N PHE A 19 1.55 -29.87 -34.06
CA PHE A 19 0.19 -29.40 -34.30
C PHE A 19 -0.16 -28.26 -33.36
N LYS A 20 0.09 -28.44 -32.05
CA LYS A 20 -0.12 -27.38 -31.04
C LYS A 20 0.74 -26.15 -31.31
N VAL A 21 1.98 -26.30 -31.77
CA VAL A 21 2.84 -25.15 -32.14
C VAL A 21 2.22 -24.34 -33.28
N ARG A 22 1.80 -24.98 -34.37
CA ARG A 22 1.14 -24.30 -35.49
C ARG A 22 -0.16 -23.61 -35.07
N MET A 23 -0.90 -24.20 -34.14
CA MET A 23 -2.10 -23.57 -33.59
C MET A 23 -1.80 -22.28 -32.83
N VAL A 24 -0.77 -22.30 -31.99
CA VAL A 24 -0.32 -21.09 -31.26
C VAL A 24 0.17 -20.02 -32.23
N GLU A 25 0.90 -20.39 -33.28
CA GLU A 25 1.31 -19.46 -34.34
C GLU A 25 0.09 -18.81 -35.01
N ARG A 26 -0.90 -19.61 -35.42
CA ARG A 26 -2.15 -19.10 -36.01
C ARG A 26 -2.93 -18.18 -35.06
N ALA A 27 -2.93 -18.47 -33.77
CA ALA A 27 -3.56 -17.61 -32.76
C ALA A 27 -2.79 -16.30 -32.52
N GLN A 28 -1.49 -16.28 -32.81
CA GLN A 28 -0.61 -15.12 -32.67
C GLN A 28 -0.67 -14.19 -33.89
N ASP A 29 -0.89 -14.71 -35.11
CA ASP A 29 -0.93 -13.92 -36.35
C ASP A 29 -1.80 -12.64 -36.31
N PRO A 30 -3.03 -12.64 -35.75
CA PRO A 30 -3.85 -11.42 -35.69
C PRO A 30 -3.44 -10.44 -34.58
N LEU A 31 -2.48 -10.81 -33.72
CA LEU A 31 -2.05 -10.02 -32.57
C LEU A 31 -0.81 -9.17 -32.90
N PRO A 32 -0.58 -8.06 -32.18
CA PRO A 32 0.64 -7.28 -32.33
C PRO A 32 1.89 -8.11 -31.98
N PRO A 33 3.08 -7.72 -32.48
CA PRO A 33 4.32 -8.39 -32.14
C PRO A 33 4.54 -8.38 -30.62
N LEU A 34 4.82 -9.55 -30.05
CA LEU A 34 4.92 -9.77 -28.59
C LEU A 34 3.65 -9.31 -27.85
N PRO A 35 2.49 -9.97 -28.07
CA PRO A 35 1.27 -9.61 -27.36
C PRO A 35 1.37 -9.93 -25.87
N SER A 36 0.42 -9.42 -25.09
CA SER A 36 0.32 -9.74 -23.68
C SER A 36 0.14 -11.26 -23.47
N PRO A 37 0.76 -11.87 -22.45
CA PRO A 37 0.57 -13.30 -22.17
C PRO A 37 -0.90 -13.67 -21.96
N ILE A 38 -1.68 -12.82 -21.29
CA ILE A 38 -3.10 -13.07 -21.06
C ILE A 38 -3.91 -13.01 -22.36
N GLU A 39 -3.59 -12.07 -23.27
CA GLU A 39 -4.21 -11.96 -24.59
C GLU A 39 -3.87 -13.17 -25.46
N MET A 40 -2.63 -13.65 -25.38
CA MET A 40 -2.20 -14.86 -26.09
C MET A 40 -2.99 -16.09 -25.61
N VAL A 41 -3.12 -16.29 -24.29
CA VAL A 41 -3.92 -17.40 -23.73
C VAL A 41 -5.37 -17.32 -24.22
N ARG A 42 -5.95 -16.12 -24.21
CA ARG A 42 -7.32 -15.86 -24.71
C ARG A 42 -7.46 -16.12 -26.20
N ALA A 43 -6.47 -15.73 -27.01
CA ALA A 43 -6.49 -15.97 -28.44
C ALA A 43 -6.41 -17.46 -28.75
N ILE A 44 -5.55 -18.21 -28.04
CA ILE A 44 -5.46 -19.68 -28.15
C ILE A 44 -6.80 -20.33 -27.77
N ALA A 45 -7.46 -19.84 -26.72
CA ALA A 45 -8.74 -20.40 -26.26
C ALA A 45 -9.87 -20.32 -27.30
N ARG A 46 -9.78 -19.41 -28.28
CA ARG A 46 -10.73 -19.33 -29.40
C ARG A 46 -10.60 -20.51 -30.37
N TYR A 47 -9.45 -21.18 -30.38
CA TYR A 47 -9.17 -22.31 -31.26
C TYR A 47 -9.20 -23.65 -30.52
N ASP A 48 -8.59 -23.73 -29.33
CA ASP A 48 -8.52 -24.96 -28.55
C ASP A 48 -8.41 -24.67 -27.04
N SER A 49 -9.36 -25.20 -26.27
CA SER A 49 -9.43 -25.01 -24.82
C SER A 49 -8.32 -25.76 -24.07
N SER A 50 -7.91 -26.95 -24.55
CA SER A 50 -6.87 -27.74 -23.90
C SER A 50 -5.48 -27.09 -23.98
N VAL A 51 -5.16 -26.49 -25.15
CA VAL A 51 -3.91 -25.75 -25.35
C VAL A 51 -3.94 -24.44 -24.57
N ALA A 52 -5.11 -23.80 -24.46
CA ALA A 52 -5.28 -22.60 -23.65
C ALA A 52 -5.10 -22.89 -22.14
N GLU A 53 -5.62 -24.00 -21.63
CA GLU A 53 -5.41 -24.43 -20.24
C GLU A 53 -3.92 -24.71 -19.96
N LEU A 54 -3.22 -25.37 -20.88
CA LEU A 54 -1.78 -25.57 -20.79
C LEU A 54 -1.03 -24.22 -20.78
N ALA A 55 -1.42 -23.29 -21.65
CA ALA A 55 -0.82 -21.96 -21.71
C ALA A 55 -1.10 -21.15 -20.43
N ALA A 56 -2.32 -21.22 -19.89
CA ALA A 56 -2.71 -20.60 -18.62
C ALA A 56 -1.93 -21.19 -17.45
N ALA A 57 -1.74 -22.50 -17.40
CA ALA A 57 -0.93 -23.17 -16.38
C ALA A 57 0.54 -22.76 -16.46
N GLU A 58 1.10 -22.61 -17.66
CA GLU A 58 2.47 -22.11 -17.85
C GLU A 58 2.60 -20.64 -17.47
N LEU A 59 1.59 -19.82 -17.75
CA LEU A 59 1.52 -18.42 -17.32
C LEU A 59 1.48 -18.32 -15.79
N ALA A 60 0.66 -19.12 -15.12
CA ALA A 60 0.53 -19.11 -13.67
C ALA A 60 1.82 -19.54 -12.94
N LYS A 61 2.69 -20.33 -13.60
CA LYS A 61 4.02 -20.69 -13.09
C LYS A 61 5.06 -19.57 -13.26
N LEU A 62 4.77 -18.53 -14.06
CA LEU A 62 5.70 -17.41 -14.24
C LEU A 62 5.62 -16.48 -13.04
N ARG A 63 6.57 -16.66 -12.11
CA ARG A 63 6.81 -15.76 -10.99
C ARG A 63 8.23 -15.19 -10.99
N PRO A 64 8.57 -14.25 -11.88
CA PRO A 64 9.87 -13.60 -11.86
C PRO A 64 10.01 -12.73 -10.60
N ARG A 65 11.24 -12.60 -10.11
CA ARG A 65 11.55 -11.72 -8.98
C ARG A 65 11.86 -10.31 -9.49
N LEU A 66 11.27 -9.30 -8.85
CA LEU A 66 11.46 -7.89 -9.19
C LEU A 66 12.34 -7.20 -8.15
N VAL A 67 13.36 -6.50 -8.64
CA VAL A 67 14.13 -5.52 -7.87
C VAL A 67 14.07 -4.20 -8.62
N VAL A 68 13.68 -3.14 -7.93
CA VAL A 68 13.65 -1.78 -8.49
C VAL A 68 14.97 -1.10 -8.15
N ASN A 69 15.76 -0.76 -9.16
CA ASN A 69 17.03 -0.05 -8.94
C ASN A 69 16.83 1.47 -9.04
N SER A 70 17.72 2.21 -8.39
CA SER A 70 17.80 3.67 -8.47
C SER A 70 16.53 4.38 -8.00
N ALA A 71 15.92 3.90 -6.91
CA ALA A 71 14.83 4.62 -6.24
C ALA A 71 15.38 5.96 -5.69
N ARG A 72 14.79 7.08 -6.11
CA ARG A 72 15.26 8.44 -5.75
C ARG A 72 14.36 9.09 -4.72
N LEU A 73 13.05 8.96 -4.91
CA LEU A 73 12.03 9.58 -4.08
C LEU A 73 11.43 8.54 -3.14
N ARG A 74 10.89 9.00 -2.01
CA ARG A 74 10.17 8.11 -1.08
C ARG A 74 8.93 7.48 -1.73
N THR A 75 8.34 8.15 -2.72
CA THR A 75 7.24 7.64 -3.55
C THR A 75 7.68 6.46 -4.43
N ASP A 76 8.96 6.38 -4.81
CA ASP A 76 9.49 5.27 -5.62
C ASP A 76 9.57 3.96 -4.82
N ASN A 77 9.45 4.02 -3.49
CA ASN A 77 9.45 2.83 -2.65
C ASN A 77 8.25 1.92 -2.95
N ASP A 78 7.12 2.53 -3.34
CA ASP A 78 5.88 1.84 -3.69
C ASP A 78 5.82 1.46 -5.18
N LEU A 79 6.78 1.92 -6.00
CA LEU A 79 6.85 1.63 -7.43
C LEU A 79 6.88 0.12 -7.70
N GLY A 80 7.66 -0.63 -6.92
CA GLY A 80 7.75 -2.08 -7.07
C GLY A 80 6.42 -2.79 -6.87
N THR A 81 5.62 -2.34 -5.89
CA THR A 81 4.28 -2.86 -5.63
C THR A 81 3.35 -2.52 -6.79
N ALA A 82 3.34 -1.26 -7.23
CA ALA A 82 2.53 -0.83 -8.37
C ALA A 82 2.87 -1.61 -9.66
N MET A 83 4.15 -1.84 -9.94
CA MET A 83 4.59 -2.65 -11.09
C MET A 83 4.10 -4.10 -11.00
N CYS A 84 4.11 -4.71 -9.81
CA CYS A 84 3.55 -6.05 -9.61
C CYS A 84 2.05 -6.08 -9.91
N ASP A 85 1.29 -5.11 -9.42
CA ASP A 85 -0.16 -5.04 -9.61
C ASP A 85 -0.52 -4.79 -11.08
N MET A 86 0.16 -3.86 -11.75
CA MET A 86 -0.02 -3.57 -13.17
C MET A 86 0.35 -4.77 -14.04
N SER A 87 1.43 -5.47 -13.71
CA SER A 87 1.82 -6.70 -14.41
C SER A 87 0.78 -7.79 -14.25
N ARG A 88 0.25 -8.00 -13.04
CA ARG A 88 -0.81 -8.98 -12.81
C ARG A 88 -2.05 -8.64 -13.65
N ARG A 89 -2.47 -7.37 -13.65
CA ARG A 89 -3.69 -6.90 -14.35
C ARG A 89 -3.58 -6.99 -15.87
N TYR A 90 -2.51 -6.46 -16.46
CA TYR A 90 -2.40 -6.33 -17.92
C TYR A 90 -1.66 -7.48 -18.59
N LEU A 91 -0.74 -8.15 -17.88
CA LEU A 91 0.02 -9.27 -18.42
C LEU A 91 -0.45 -10.63 -17.93
N GLY A 92 -1.18 -10.70 -16.80
CA GLY A 92 -1.47 -11.96 -16.12
C GLY A 92 -0.24 -12.60 -15.46
N VAL A 93 0.88 -11.88 -15.38
CA VAL A 93 2.14 -12.39 -14.81
C VAL A 93 2.30 -11.83 -13.40
N GLU A 94 2.44 -12.74 -12.43
CA GLU A 94 2.74 -12.36 -11.06
C GLU A 94 4.24 -12.15 -10.88
N PHE A 95 4.64 -11.05 -10.25
CA PHE A 95 6.03 -10.79 -9.87
C PHE A 95 6.18 -10.87 -8.36
N ASP A 96 7.26 -11.50 -7.91
CA ASP A 96 7.67 -11.47 -6.51
C ASP A 96 8.53 -10.23 -6.28
N TYR A 97 7.98 -9.19 -5.69
CA TYR A 97 8.75 -8.00 -5.34
C TYR A 97 9.71 -8.29 -4.17
N VAL A 98 11.01 -8.20 -4.44
CA VAL A 98 12.06 -8.52 -3.47
C VAL A 98 12.52 -7.26 -2.74
N GLY A 99 12.51 -6.11 -3.39
CA GLY A 99 12.86 -4.83 -2.80
C GLY A 99 13.38 -3.81 -3.81
N HIS A 100 13.79 -2.65 -3.32
CA HIS A 100 14.41 -1.60 -4.11
C HIS A 100 15.82 -1.27 -3.60
N ILE A 101 16.60 -0.60 -4.44
CA ILE A 101 17.92 -0.06 -4.10
C ILE A 101 17.84 1.46 -4.26
N GLU A 102 18.10 2.19 -3.18
CA GLU A 102 18.17 3.66 -3.21
C GLU A 102 19.34 4.14 -4.07
N GLN A 103 19.16 5.25 -4.77
CA GLN A 103 20.24 5.90 -5.51
C GLN A 103 21.14 6.70 -4.57
N GLU A 104 22.41 6.32 -4.50
CA GLU A 104 23.44 7.01 -3.70
C GLU A 104 24.75 7.18 -4.49
N ASP A 105 25.49 8.25 -4.19
CA ASP A 105 26.81 8.51 -4.79
C ASP A 105 27.85 7.45 -4.39
N SER A 106 27.66 6.79 -3.25
CA SER A 106 28.48 5.68 -2.76
C SER A 106 28.55 4.54 -3.79
N VAL A 107 27.46 4.28 -4.50
CA VAL A 107 27.38 3.30 -5.59
C VAL A 107 28.33 3.70 -6.72
N TRP A 108 28.24 4.96 -7.17
CA TRP A 108 29.09 5.47 -8.25
C TRP A 108 30.57 5.47 -7.85
N LEU A 109 30.89 5.94 -6.64
CA LEU A 109 32.25 5.97 -6.11
C LEU A 109 32.86 4.54 -6.04
N SER A 110 32.07 3.55 -5.65
CA SER A 110 32.51 2.15 -5.58
C SER A 110 32.91 1.60 -6.96
N VAL A 111 32.13 1.95 -8.00
CA VAL A 111 32.40 1.57 -9.39
C VAL A 111 33.68 2.22 -9.90
N VAL A 112 33.86 3.53 -9.65
CA VAL A 112 35.08 4.27 -10.03
C VAL A 112 36.32 3.68 -9.36
N ARG A 113 36.22 3.32 -8.08
CA ARG A 113 37.30 2.68 -7.31
C ARG A 113 37.51 1.20 -7.64
N ARG A 114 36.66 0.61 -8.49
CA ARG A 114 36.65 -0.81 -8.86
C ARG A 114 36.57 -1.73 -7.64
N ARG A 115 35.83 -1.32 -6.61
CA ARG A 115 35.57 -2.10 -5.40
C ARG A 115 34.07 -2.34 -5.27
N PRO A 116 33.61 -3.58 -5.02
CA PRO A 116 32.19 -3.83 -4.81
C PRO A 116 31.62 -2.96 -3.69
N LEU A 117 30.42 -2.42 -3.87
CA LEU A 117 29.76 -1.51 -2.91
C LEU A 117 29.72 -2.07 -1.48
N LEU A 118 29.43 -3.36 -1.33
CA LEU A 118 29.37 -4.02 -0.02
C LEU A 118 30.74 -4.05 0.71
N ILE A 119 31.84 -3.89 -0.01
CA ILE A 119 33.19 -3.82 0.55
C ILE A 119 33.63 -2.35 0.72
N ASP A 120 33.39 -1.51 -0.30
CA ASP A 120 33.85 -0.11 -0.29
C ASP A 120 33.04 0.77 0.67
N SER A 121 31.74 0.51 0.81
CA SER A 121 30.81 1.28 1.63
C SER A 121 29.70 0.42 2.23
N PRO A 122 30.03 -0.52 3.15
CA PRO A 122 29.06 -1.49 3.72
C PRO A 122 27.91 -0.85 4.49
N THR A 123 28.13 0.33 5.08
CA THR A 123 27.13 1.02 5.91
C THR A 123 26.17 1.90 5.11
N SER A 124 26.39 2.05 3.80
CA SER A 124 25.56 2.82 2.88
C SER A 124 24.13 2.26 2.78
N LYS A 125 23.12 3.07 2.43
CA LYS A 125 21.74 2.56 2.38
C LYS A 125 21.59 1.56 1.26
N SER A 126 22.19 1.82 0.10
CA SER A 126 22.20 0.92 -1.05
C SER A 126 22.85 -0.43 -0.70
N ALA A 127 23.95 -0.45 0.08
CA ALA A 127 24.54 -1.70 0.60
C ALA A 127 23.56 -2.47 1.50
N ARG A 128 22.91 -1.80 2.46
CA ARG A 128 21.90 -2.42 3.33
C ARG A 128 20.69 -2.93 2.54
N ASN A 129 20.27 -2.21 1.49
CA ASN A 129 19.20 -2.64 0.60
C ASN A 129 19.57 -3.94 -0.12
N ILE A 130 20.77 -4.01 -0.70
CA ILE A 130 21.28 -5.22 -1.38
C ILE A 130 21.35 -6.39 -0.40
N GLU A 131 21.83 -6.18 0.82
CA GLU A 131 21.88 -7.24 1.84
C GLU A 131 20.48 -7.77 2.19
N ARG A 132 19.49 -6.87 2.39
CA ARG A 132 18.09 -7.26 2.64
C ARG A 132 17.49 -8.03 1.46
N ILE A 133 17.76 -7.58 0.24
CA ILE A 133 17.32 -8.25 -1.00
C ILE A 133 17.92 -9.67 -1.07
N ALA A 134 19.23 -9.82 -0.80
CA ALA A 134 19.90 -11.12 -0.78
C ALA A 134 19.28 -12.07 0.27
N ARG A 135 19.04 -11.58 1.49
CA ARG A 135 18.37 -12.35 2.55
C ARG A 135 16.96 -12.81 2.14
N ARG A 136 16.17 -11.93 1.51
CA ARG A 136 14.84 -12.27 0.98
C ARG A 136 14.92 -13.29 -0.15
N ILE A 137 15.87 -13.17 -1.07
CA ILE A 137 16.11 -14.13 -2.16
C ILE A 137 16.41 -15.53 -1.61
N LEU A 138 17.23 -15.61 -0.56
CA LEU A 138 17.57 -16.86 0.11
C LEU A 138 16.36 -17.47 0.83
N ALA A 139 15.61 -16.66 1.59
CA ALA A 139 14.38 -17.11 2.25
C ALA A 139 13.31 -17.60 1.25
N LEU A 140 13.16 -16.94 0.11
CA LEU A 140 12.25 -17.38 -0.95
C LEU A 140 12.76 -18.61 -1.70
N ALA A 141 14.07 -18.87 -1.70
CA ALA A 141 14.63 -20.08 -2.28
C ALA A 141 14.39 -21.30 -1.37
N THR A 142 14.43 -21.14 -0.05
CA THR A 142 14.15 -22.22 0.92
C THR A 142 12.65 -22.50 1.09
N THR A 143 11.78 -21.50 0.93
CA THR A 143 10.31 -21.65 1.09
C THR A 143 9.62 -22.28 -0.13
N ARG A 144 10.35 -22.56 -1.22
CA ARG A 144 9.79 -22.99 -2.51
C ARG A 144 9.04 -24.33 -2.51
N GLU A 145 8.99 -25.05 -1.39
CA GLU A 145 8.22 -26.28 -1.22
C GLU A 145 6.77 -26.06 -0.77
N GLN A 146 6.42 -24.88 -0.25
CA GLN A 146 5.01 -24.55 0.01
C GLN A 146 4.42 -23.96 -1.28
N THR A 147 3.95 -24.83 -2.15
CA THR A 147 3.28 -24.49 -3.41
C THR A 147 2.08 -23.59 -3.12
N LYS A 148 2.27 -22.26 -3.14
CA LYS A 148 1.15 -21.31 -3.23
C LYS A 148 0.34 -21.74 -4.45
N VAL A 149 -0.88 -22.19 -4.23
CA VAL A 149 -1.83 -22.56 -5.29
C VAL A 149 -1.81 -21.45 -6.33
N ALA A 150 -1.50 -21.81 -7.57
CA ALA A 150 -1.39 -20.82 -8.63
C ALA A 150 -2.80 -20.32 -8.94
N THR A 151 -3.02 -19.01 -8.84
CA THR A 151 -4.33 -18.42 -9.15
C THR A 151 -4.65 -18.71 -10.62
N PRO A 152 -5.81 -19.32 -10.94
CA PRO A 152 -6.19 -19.59 -12.32
C PRO A 152 -6.24 -18.28 -13.11
N VAL A 153 -5.61 -18.26 -14.29
CA VAL A 153 -5.71 -17.11 -15.19
C VAL A 153 -7.08 -17.15 -15.88
N PRO A 154 -7.93 -16.12 -15.73
CA PRO A 154 -9.25 -16.13 -16.33
C PRO A 154 -9.14 -16.07 -17.86
N ILE A 155 -9.72 -17.09 -18.52
CA ILE A 155 -9.75 -17.24 -19.97
C ILE A 155 -10.78 -16.29 -20.60
N VAL A 156 -11.85 -15.96 -19.87
CA VAL A 156 -12.85 -14.96 -20.29
C VAL A 156 -12.59 -13.65 -19.51
N PRO A 157 -12.48 -12.49 -20.18
CA PRO A 157 -12.39 -11.22 -19.47
C PRO A 157 -13.74 -10.92 -18.81
N ALA A 158 -13.77 -10.89 -17.48
CA ALA A 158 -14.82 -10.19 -16.76
C ALA A 158 -14.52 -8.68 -16.86
N GLU A 159 -15.53 -7.87 -17.21
CA GLU A 159 -15.39 -6.43 -17.09
C GLU A 159 -15.24 -6.06 -15.61
N PRO A 160 -14.21 -5.29 -15.23
CA PRO A 160 -14.01 -4.93 -13.84
C PRO A 160 -15.15 -4.03 -13.38
N ASN A 161 -15.69 -4.31 -12.19
CA ASN A 161 -16.65 -3.41 -11.56
C ASN A 161 -15.97 -2.11 -11.09
N LEU A 162 -16.74 -1.06 -10.78
CA LEU A 162 -16.19 0.26 -10.42
C LEU A 162 -15.33 0.21 -9.14
N TYR A 163 -15.65 -0.70 -8.21
CA TYR A 163 -14.84 -0.89 -7.00
C TYR A 163 -13.47 -1.48 -7.33
N GLU A 164 -13.43 -2.48 -8.21
CA GLU A 164 -12.20 -3.08 -8.75
C GLU A 164 -11.39 -2.08 -9.57
N VAL A 165 -12.04 -1.16 -10.30
CA VAL A 165 -11.32 -0.09 -11.01
C VAL A 165 -10.53 0.79 -10.03
N LEU A 166 -11.12 1.14 -8.88
CA LEU A 166 -10.46 1.93 -7.84
C LEU A 166 -9.56 1.11 -6.90
N TRP A 167 -9.54 -0.22 -7.01
CA TRP A 167 -8.93 -1.14 -6.02
C TRP A 167 -9.48 -0.93 -4.61
N THR A 168 -10.80 -0.94 -4.52
CA THR A 168 -11.56 -0.81 -3.28
C THR A 168 -12.60 -1.92 -3.17
N HIS A 169 -13.34 -1.92 -2.06
CA HIS A 169 -14.44 -2.86 -1.83
C HIS A 169 -15.76 -2.12 -1.67
N ARG A 170 -16.87 -2.84 -1.83
CA ARG A 170 -18.23 -2.27 -1.70
C ARG A 170 -18.48 -1.54 -0.37
N GLY A 171 -17.83 -1.97 0.72
CA GLY A 171 -17.91 -1.32 2.02
C GLY A 171 -17.01 -0.09 2.22
N ALA A 172 -16.29 0.37 1.19
CA ALA A 172 -15.28 1.43 1.35
C ALA A 172 -15.93 2.75 1.78
N SER A 173 -15.31 3.41 2.74
CA SER A 173 -15.67 4.74 3.19
C SER A 173 -15.32 5.81 2.14
N ASP A 174 -15.96 6.98 2.21
CA ASP A 174 -15.69 8.08 1.28
C ASP A 174 -14.23 8.56 1.36
N GLU A 175 -13.59 8.48 2.53
CA GLU A 175 -12.16 8.79 2.66
C GLU A 175 -11.28 7.77 1.94
N GLU A 176 -11.61 6.48 2.05
CA GLU A 176 -10.89 5.42 1.35
C GLU A 176 -11.05 5.55 -0.16
N LEU A 177 -12.25 5.87 -0.65
CA LEU A 177 -12.50 6.14 -2.07
C LEU A 177 -11.65 7.32 -2.57
N ARG A 178 -11.59 8.43 -1.83
CA ARG A 178 -10.74 9.59 -2.17
C ARG A 178 -9.25 9.24 -2.19
N ARG A 179 -8.78 8.47 -1.19
CA ARG A 179 -7.37 8.02 -1.12
C ARG A 179 -7.05 7.06 -2.27
N ALA A 180 -7.95 6.13 -2.57
CA ALA A 180 -7.82 5.19 -3.66
C ALA A 180 -7.77 5.91 -5.01
N TYR A 181 -8.69 6.83 -5.26
CA TYR A 181 -8.69 7.67 -6.46
C TYR A 181 -7.39 8.45 -6.65
N LYS A 182 -6.88 9.08 -5.58
CA LYS A 182 -5.59 9.78 -5.63
C LYS A 182 -4.44 8.85 -6.03
N ARG A 183 -4.39 7.64 -5.44
CA ARG A 183 -3.37 6.63 -5.78
C ARG A 183 -3.50 6.14 -7.23
N GLN A 184 -4.72 5.84 -7.68
CA GLN A 184 -4.94 5.43 -9.07
C GLN A 184 -4.53 6.52 -10.04
N ARG A 185 -4.92 7.78 -9.78
CA ARG A 185 -4.49 8.90 -10.62
C ARG A 185 -3.00 9.09 -10.70
N GLU A 186 -2.26 8.77 -9.66
CA GLU A 186 -0.80 8.80 -9.65
C GLU A 186 -0.20 7.66 -10.49
N ILE A 187 -0.77 6.45 -10.38
CA ILE A 187 -0.34 5.30 -11.18
C ILE A 187 -0.67 5.48 -12.67
N TYR A 188 -1.83 6.06 -13.00
CA TYR A 188 -2.30 6.24 -14.38
C TYR A 188 -1.90 7.59 -15.00
N GLN A 189 -0.87 8.28 -14.49
CA GLN A 189 -0.32 9.48 -15.15
C GLN A 189 0.41 9.11 -16.45
N GLN A 190 0.50 10.07 -17.37
CA GLN A 190 1.10 9.87 -18.70
C GLN A 190 2.55 9.38 -18.64
N ASP A 191 3.33 9.88 -17.69
CA ASP A 191 4.75 9.53 -17.51
C ASP A 191 4.98 8.50 -16.40
N SER A 192 3.94 7.76 -16.03
CA SER A 192 4.02 6.79 -14.94
C SER A 192 4.84 5.57 -15.34
N LEU A 193 5.95 5.36 -14.63
CA LEU A 193 6.92 4.29 -14.88
C LEU A 193 6.32 2.86 -14.93
N PRO A 194 5.34 2.47 -14.09
CA PRO A 194 4.70 1.15 -14.17
C PRO A 194 3.99 0.87 -15.50
N LEU A 195 3.50 1.90 -16.19
CA LEU A 195 2.59 1.74 -17.33
C LEU A 195 3.24 1.98 -18.69
N THR A 196 4.41 2.62 -18.74
CA THR A 196 5.09 3.03 -19.97
C THR A 196 5.26 1.92 -21.02
N SER A 197 5.38 0.66 -20.58
CA SER A 197 5.54 -0.51 -21.47
C SER A 197 4.30 -1.39 -21.60
N LEU A 198 3.21 -1.03 -20.92
CA LEU A 198 1.99 -1.84 -20.82
C LEU A 198 0.86 -1.27 -21.67
N LEU A 199 0.68 0.05 -21.67
CA LEU A 199 -0.44 0.73 -22.32
C LEU A 199 0.03 1.73 -23.37
N THR A 200 -0.72 1.84 -24.45
CA THR A 200 -0.63 2.97 -25.39
C THR A 200 -1.24 4.23 -24.77
N GLU A 201 -0.97 5.40 -25.35
CA GLU A 201 -1.53 6.67 -24.88
C GLU A 201 -3.07 6.68 -24.92
N GLU A 202 -3.66 6.08 -25.97
CA GLU A 202 -5.12 5.95 -26.12
C GLU A 202 -5.73 4.99 -25.08
N GLU A 203 -5.06 3.87 -24.79
CA GLU A 203 -5.49 2.95 -23.72
C GLU A 203 -5.37 3.60 -22.34
N LEU A 204 -4.28 4.34 -22.11
CA LEU A 204 -4.08 5.05 -20.86
C LEU A 204 -5.17 6.12 -20.64
N ALA A 205 -5.53 6.86 -21.68
CA ALA A 205 -6.63 7.83 -21.62
C ALA A 205 -7.96 7.16 -21.26
N ARG A 206 -8.26 5.98 -21.84
CA ARG A 206 -9.45 5.19 -21.51
C ARG A 206 -9.45 4.70 -20.07
N GLU A 207 -8.33 4.19 -19.58
CA GLU A 207 -8.21 3.74 -18.19
C GLU A 207 -8.36 4.90 -17.20
N ARG A 208 -7.81 6.08 -17.52
CA ARG A 208 -8.01 7.29 -16.71
C ARG A 208 -9.48 7.71 -16.67
N ALA A 209 -10.15 7.72 -17.81
CA ALA A 209 -11.58 8.04 -17.87
C ALA A 209 -12.42 7.06 -17.03
N ARG A 210 -12.10 5.77 -17.04
CA ARG A 210 -12.73 4.76 -16.17
C ARG A 210 -12.50 5.03 -14.69
N VAL A 211 -11.29 5.44 -14.30
CA VAL A 211 -10.97 5.80 -12.91
C VAL A 211 -11.77 7.03 -12.46
N ASP A 212 -11.90 8.03 -13.33
CA ASP A 212 -12.71 9.23 -13.07
C ASP A 212 -14.21 8.90 -12.96
N GLU A 213 -14.75 8.11 -13.89
CA GLU A 213 -16.14 7.62 -13.87
C GLU A 213 -16.45 6.82 -12.59
N ALA A 214 -15.54 5.91 -12.21
CA ALA A 214 -15.68 5.11 -11.00
C ALA A 214 -15.72 6.00 -9.75
N TYR A 215 -14.85 7.00 -9.67
CA TYR A 215 -14.83 7.93 -8.55
C TYR A 215 -16.10 8.78 -8.47
N ASP A 216 -16.56 9.34 -9.60
CA ASP A 216 -17.75 10.18 -9.64
C ASP A 216 -19.03 9.41 -9.31
N THR A 217 -19.10 8.14 -9.69
CA THR A 217 -20.25 7.27 -9.41
C THR A 217 -20.26 6.77 -7.97
N LEU A 218 -19.09 6.40 -7.43
CA LEU A 218 -18.98 5.82 -6.09
C LEU A 218 -18.98 6.86 -4.96
N LEU A 219 -18.58 8.10 -5.24
CA LEU A 219 -18.59 9.18 -4.23
C LEU A 219 -19.99 9.75 -4.01
N ASP A 220 -20.85 9.76 -5.03
CA ASP A 220 -22.24 10.21 -4.90
C ASP A 220 -23.10 9.08 -4.28
N PRO A 221 -23.70 9.28 -3.09
CA PRO A 221 -24.49 8.25 -2.42
C PRO A 221 -25.68 7.74 -3.24
N ILE A 222 -26.30 8.59 -4.07
CA ILE A 222 -27.46 8.23 -4.88
C ILE A 222 -27.01 7.35 -6.05
N ARG A 223 -25.95 7.78 -6.76
CA ARG A 223 -25.38 7.03 -7.88
C ARG A 223 -24.78 5.69 -7.43
N ARG A 224 -24.06 5.68 -6.31
CA ARG A 224 -23.50 4.46 -5.71
C ARG A 224 -24.58 3.43 -5.39
N ARG A 225 -25.71 3.85 -4.81
CA ARG A 225 -26.84 2.94 -4.52
C ARG A 225 -27.48 2.38 -5.78
N ALA A 226 -27.68 3.21 -6.80
CA ALA A 226 -28.22 2.77 -8.08
C ALA A 226 -27.29 1.77 -8.78
N TYR A 227 -25.98 2.05 -8.78
CA TYR A 227 -24.94 1.17 -9.30
C TYR A 227 -24.94 -0.17 -8.56
N ASP A 228 -24.86 -0.15 -7.22
CA ASP A 228 -24.87 -1.34 -6.37
C ASP A 228 -26.08 -2.25 -6.66
N LYS A 229 -27.26 -1.64 -6.85
CA LYS A 229 -28.50 -2.36 -7.17
C LYS A 229 -28.44 -3.03 -8.55
N SER A 230 -27.83 -2.38 -9.54
CA SER A 230 -27.70 -2.94 -10.89
C SER A 230 -26.61 -4.01 -11.02
N THR A 231 -25.48 -3.83 -10.33
CA THR A 231 -24.31 -4.69 -10.47
C THR A 231 -24.35 -5.90 -9.54
N PHE A 232 -25.00 -5.78 -8.37
CA PHE A 232 -25.09 -6.83 -7.36
C PHE A 232 -26.54 -7.15 -6.99
N PRO A 233 -27.35 -7.69 -7.92
CA PRO A 233 -28.78 -7.97 -7.68
C PRO A 233 -29.03 -9.07 -6.64
N GLU A 234 -28.09 -10.01 -6.44
CA GLU A 234 -28.25 -11.16 -5.54
C GLU A 234 -27.99 -10.84 -4.06
N ALA A 235 -27.35 -9.71 -3.75
CA ALA A 235 -26.89 -9.37 -2.40
C ALA A 235 -28.01 -8.87 -1.44
N GLU A 236 -29.27 -8.81 -1.87
CA GLU A 236 -30.41 -8.60 -0.97
C GLU A 236 -30.79 -9.91 -0.22
N ALA A 237 -30.39 -11.08 -0.71
CA ALA A 237 -30.67 -12.39 -0.10
C ALA A 237 -29.44 -12.97 0.62
N GLY A 238 -29.01 -12.32 1.71
CA GLY A 238 -28.20 -12.97 2.74
C GLY A 238 -26.71 -13.16 2.43
N GLU A 239 -25.93 -12.09 2.59
CA GLU A 239 -24.61 -12.04 3.24
C GLU A 239 -23.95 -10.73 2.83
N GLN A 240 -24.05 -9.72 3.69
CA GLN A 240 -23.07 -8.64 3.65
C GLN A 240 -21.71 -9.31 3.92
N PRO A 241 -20.71 -9.20 3.02
CA PRO A 241 -19.37 -9.67 3.36
C PRO A 241 -18.98 -9.01 4.68
N PRO A 242 -18.43 -9.75 5.64
CA PRO A 242 -18.10 -9.20 6.94
C PRO A 242 -17.28 -7.94 6.70
N ARG A 243 -17.78 -6.81 7.19
CA ARG A 243 -16.95 -5.61 7.38
C ARG A 243 -15.65 -6.11 8.01
N PRO A 244 -14.46 -5.68 7.55
CA PRO A 244 -13.22 -6.14 8.14
C PRO A 244 -13.37 -6.06 9.67
N GLU A 245 -13.27 -7.19 10.36
CA GLU A 245 -13.55 -7.34 11.80
C GLU A 245 -12.76 -6.34 12.66
N VAL A 246 -11.70 -5.78 12.06
CA VAL A 246 -10.88 -4.67 12.55
C VAL A 246 -11.72 -3.44 12.96
N ASP A 247 -12.79 -3.07 12.26
CA ASP A 247 -13.56 -1.86 12.60
C ASP A 247 -14.59 -2.06 13.71
N ALA A 248 -15.21 -3.24 13.82
CA ALA A 248 -16.17 -3.52 14.89
C ALA A 248 -15.48 -3.70 16.25
N ALA A 249 -14.35 -4.40 16.26
CA ALA A 249 -13.51 -4.56 17.45
C ALA A 249 -12.93 -3.21 17.90
N LEU A 250 -12.38 -2.41 16.97
CA LEU A 250 -11.82 -1.10 17.29
C LEU A 250 -12.91 -0.08 17.67
N ALA A 251 -14.11 -0.16 17.08
CA ALA A 251 -15.25 0.66 17.48
C ALA A 251 -15.77 0.27 18.88
N ALA A 252 -15.81 -1.03 19.20
CA ALA A 252 -16.15 -1.52 20.53
C ALA A 252 -15.09 -1.11 21.57
N GLU A 253 -13.80 -1.25 21.24
CA GLU A 253 -12.68 -0.79 22.07
C GLU A 253 -12.74 0.73 22.30
N ARG A 254 -12.98 1.53 21.26
CA ARG A 254 -13.18 2.99 21.37
C ARG A 254 -14.40 3.34 22.22
N ALA A 255 -15.50 2.60 22.10
CA ALA A 255 -16.70 2.80 22.90
C ALA A 255 -16.47 2.44 24.38
N MET A 256 -15.76 1.34 24.66
CA MET A 256 -15.34 0.95 26.01
C MET A 256 -14.40 2.00 26.62
N LEU A 257 -13.37 2.42 25.89
CA LEU A 257 -12.42 3.45 26.32
C LEU A 257 -13.14 4.78 26.58
N ARG A 258 -14.08 5.21 25.72
CA ARG A 258 -14.88 6.43 25.98
C ARG A 258 -15.74 6.30 27.22
N ALA A 259 -16.36 5.13 27.46
CA ALA A 259 -17.16 4.89 28.66
C ALA A 259 -16.30 4.85 29.94
N GLU A 260 -15.09 4.32 29.86
CA GLU A 260 -14.11 4.31 30.95
C GLU A 260 -13.59 5.73 31.23
N LEU A 261 -13.19 6.48 30.21
CA LEU A 261 -12.73 7.87 30.33
C LEU A 261 -13.82 8.81 30.85
N ALA A 262 -15.09 8.61 30.47
CA ALA A 262 -16.21 9.38 31.00
C ALA A 262 -16.41 9.17 32.52
N ARG A 263 -15.93 8.04 33.08
CA ARG A 263 -15.94 7.77 34.52
C ARG A 263 -14.68 8.30 35.23
N GLU A 264 -13.56 8.46 34.52
CA GLU A 264 -12.28 8.92 35.09
C GLU A 264 -12.08 10.44 35.03
N ILE A 265 -12.76 11.14 34.12
CA ILE A 265 -12.63 12.60 33.96
C ILE A 265 -13.68 13.31 34.84
N HIS A 266 -13.20 13.82 35.97
CA HIS A 266 -13.90 14.70 36.88
C HIS A 266 -13.21 16.07 36.93
N PRO A 267 -13.86 17.11 37.49
CA PRO A 267 -13.28 18.46 37.61
C PRO A 267 -11.93 18.50 38.34
N GLU A 268 -11.63 17.49 39.17
CA GLU A 268 -10.38 17.38 39.95
C GLU A 268 -9.35 16.41 39.34
N THR A 269 -9.60 15.84 38.15
CA THR A 269 -8.69 14.86 37.54
C THR A 269 -7.34 15.48 37.17
N GLU A 270 -6.25 14.83 37.53
CA GLU A 270 -4.90 15.20 37.09
C GLU A 270 -4.57 14.58 35.73
N PHE A 271 -4.30 15.42 34.72
CA PHE A 271 -3.87 14.94 33.40
C PHE A 271 -2.38 14.67 33.35
N SER A 272 -2.03 13.40 33.10
CA SER A 272 -0.69 12.90 32.77
C SER A 272 -0.54 12.69 31.25
N GLY A 273 0.69 12.51 30.77
CA GLY A 273 0.96 12.14 29.37
C GLY A 273 0.23 10.87 28.95
N ALA A 274 0.23 9.86 29.82
CA ALA A 274 -0.49 8.60 29.60
C ALA A 274 -2.02 8.80 29.51
N LEU A 275 -2.59 9.69 30.33
CA LEU A 275 -4.02 10.00 30.25
C LEU A 275 -4.35 10.77 28.96
N LEU A 276 -3.51 11.73 28.54
CA LEU A 276 -3.68 12.43 27.26
C LEU A 276 -3.62 11.46 26.07
N LYS A 277 -2.71 10.47 26.11
CA LYS A 277 -2.64 9.40 25.13
C LYS A 277 -3.92 8.56 25.09
N LYS A 278 -4.44 8.16 26.25
CA LYS A 278 -5.73 7.44 26.36
C LYS A 278 -6.89 8.26 25.80
N VAL A 279 -6.99 9.55 26.15
CA VAL A 279 -8.02 10.47 25.63
C VAL A 279 -7.93 10.51 24.10
N ARG A 280 -6.74 10.73 23.53
CA ARG A 280 -6.52 10.74 22.08
C ARG A 280 -6.96 9.43 21.42
N GLN A 281 -6.54 8.29 21.96
CA GLN A 281 -6.87 6.97 21.41
C GLN A 281 -8.38 6.69 21.48
N SER A 282 -9.05 7.10 22.56
CA SER A 282 -10.52 6.98 22.69
C SER A 282 -11.29 7.81 21.66
N LEU A 283 -10.71 8.94 21.22
CA LEU A 283 -11.28 9.77 20.18
C LEU A 283 -10.95 9.24 18.77
N GLY A 284 -10.06 8.25 18.66
CA GLY A 284 -9.61 7.69 17.39
C GLY A 284 -8.71 8.64 16.60
N ILE A 285 -8.07 9.58 17.29
CA ILE A 285 -7.23 10.61 16.67
C ILE A 285 -5.80 10.08 16.55
N GLU A 286 -5.24 10.13 15.34
CA GLU A 286 -3.84 9.80 15.10
C GLU A 286 -2.92 10.94 15.55
N ILE A 287 -1.72 10.61 16.02
CA ILE A 287 -0.77 11.61 16.54
C ILE A 287 -0.31 12.57 15.43
N GLU A 288 -0.23 12.08 14.19
CA GLU A 288 0.06 12.86 13.00
C GLU A 288 -1.03 13.90 12.70
N GLU A 289 -2.27 13.61 13.05
CA GLU A 289 -3.40 14.53 12.85
C GLU A 289 -3.26 15.76 13.76
N ILE A 290 -2.92 15.53 15.03
CA ILE A 290 -2.62 16.61 16.00
C ILE A 290 -1.43 17.43 15.51
N ALA A 291 -0.36 16.77 15.03
CA ALA A 291 0.82 17.46 14.52
C ALA A 291 0.49 18.39 13.34
N ASN A 292 -0.30 17.90 12.38
CA ASN A 292 -0.68 18.65 11.20
C ASN A 292 -1.52 19.90 11.52
N ARG A 293 -2.40 19.79 12.53
CA ARG A 293 -3.32 20.84 12.97
C ARG A 293 -2.68 21.87 13.89
N THR A 294 -1.91 21.41 14.88
CA THR A 294 -1.27 22.27 15.89
C THR A 294 0.09 22.82 15.45
N LYS A 295 0.67 22.27 14.38
CA LYS A 295 2.04 22.55 13.91
C LYS A 295 3.13 22.18 14.92
N ILE A 296 2.78 21.38 15.94
CA ILE A 296 3.73 20.79 16.87
C ILE A 296 4.32 19.54 16.22
N SER A 297 5.64 19.34 16.34
CA SER A 297 6.29 18.15 15.74
C SER A 297 5.77 16.86 16.39
N VAL A 298 5.66 15.79 15.61
CA VAL A 298 5.28 14.45 16.12
C VAL A 298 6.22 13.99 17.24
N SER A 299 7.51 14.36 17.16
CA SER A 299 8.50 14.07 18.20
C SER A 299 8.12 14.69 19.55
N HIS A 300 7.72 15.97 19.57
CA HIS A 300 7.31 16.63 20.80
C HIS A 300 5.97 16.11 21.32
N LEU A 301 5.03 15.77 20.44
CA LEU A 301 3.75 15.17 20.86
C LEU A 301 3.97 13.80 21.51
N LYS A 302 4.86 12.96 20.97
CA LYS A 302 5.24 11.68 21.59
C LYS A 302 5.90 11.90 22.94
N ALA A 303 6.82 12.85 23.03
CA ALA A 303 7.46 13.21 24.29
C ALA A 303 6.46 13.69 25.35
N ILE A 304 5.38 14.38 24.95
CA ILE A 304 4.30 14.77 25.85
C ILE A 304 3.51 13.56 26.35
N GLU A 305 3.15 12.63 25.45
CA GLU A 305 2.39 11.43 25.79
C GLU A 305 3.17 10.42 26.63
N GLU A 306 4.49 10.33 26.41
CA GLU A 306 5.40 9.42 27.11
C GLU A 306 6.02 10.06 28.36
N GLU A 307 5.70 11.33 28.65
CA GLU A 307 6.31 12.13 29.72
C GLU A 307 7.84 12.13 29.65
N ASP A 308 8.43 12.05 28.44
CA ASP A 308 9.88 12.17 28.25
C ASP A 308 10.28 13.64 28.32
N PHE A 309 10.31 14.17 29.54
CA PHE A 309 10.58 15.58 29.82
C PHE A 309 11.94 16.07 29.31
N ARG A 310 12.89 15.16 29.03
CA ARG A 310 14.22 15.49 28.49
C ARG A 310 14.19 15.94 27.04
N SER A 311 13.26 15.41 26.25
CA SER A 311 13.12 15.74 24.83
C SER A 311 12.12 16.87 24.57
N LEU A 312 11.54 17.44 25.63
CA LEU A 312 10.66 18.59 25.54
C LEU A 312 11.47 19.91 25.50
N PRO A 313 11.02 20.90 24.72
CA PRO A 313 11.61 22.24 24.75
C PRO A 313 11.44 22.95 26.10
N ALA A 314 11.93 24.19 26.21
CA ALA A 314 11.80 24.99 27.43
C ALA A 314 10.33 25.05 27.92
N ALA A 315 10.16 25.10 29.25
CA ALA A 315 8.85 24.96 29.92
C ALA A 315 7.75 25.93 29.41
N VAL A 316 8.14 27.11 28.92
CA VAL A 316 7.23 28.09 28.30
C VAL A 316 6.59 27.52 27.02
N TYR A 317 7.38 26.85 26.18
CA TYR A 317 6.90 26.17 24.97
C TYR A 317 6.12 24.91 25.30
N THR A 318 6.58 24.11 26.28
CA THR A 318 5.85 22.92 26.74
C THR A 318 4.43 23.28 27.20
N ARG A 319 4.28 24.40 27.92
CA ARG A 319 2.96 24.91 28.33
C ARG A 319 2.07 25.19 27.12
N GLY A 320 2.60 25.87 26.11
CA GLY A 320 1.86 26.15 24.87
C GLY A 320 1.45 24.87 24.15
N PHE A 321 2.35 23.90 24.03
CA PHE A 321 2.08 22.62 23.36
C PHE A 321 0.98 21.84 24.07
N VAL A 322 1.07 21.72 25.39
CA VAL A 322 0.07 21.01 26.19
C VAL A 322 -1.30 21.68 26.12
N GLN A 323 -1.36 23.02 26.06
CA GLN A 323 -2.61 23.75 25.88
C GLN A 323 -3.24 23.51 24.50
N GLU A 324 -2.45 23.51 23.44
CA GLU A 324 -2.95 23.24 22.09
C GLU A 324 -3.41 21.79 21.92
N VAL A 325 -2.70 20.83 22.54
CA VAL A 325 -3.13 19.43 22.60
C VAL A 325 -4.46 19.31 23.35
N ALA A 326 -4.61 19.97 24.51
CA ALA A 326 -5.85 19.94 25.28
C ALA A 326 -7.05 20.52 24.51
N LYS A 327 -6.86 21.66 23.83
CA LYS A 327 -7.88 22.26 22.95
C LYS A 327 -8.30 21.29 21.84
N TYR A 328 -7.33 20.62 21.22
CA TYR A 328 -7.61 19.64 20.16
C TYR A 328 -8.41 18.44 20.67
N LEU A 329 -8.06 17.95 21.85
CA LEU A 329 -8.71 16.82 22.52
C LEU A 329 -10.03 17.20 23.22
N LYS A 330 -10.46 18.46 23.15
CA LYS A 330 -11.69 19.00 23.78
C LYS A 330 -11.75 18.76 25.30
N VAL A 331 -10.59 18.75 25.96
CA VAL A 331 -10.45 18.72 27.43
C VAL A 331 -10.02 20.10 27.93
N ASP A 332 -10.28 20.42 29.20
CA ASP A 332 -9.99 21.75 29.74
C ASP A 332 -8.48 22.09 29.67
N PRO A 333 -8.08 23.08 28.83
CA PRO A 333 -6.66 23.45 28.67
C PRO A 333 -6.03 24.00 29.95
N ALA A 334 -6.80 24.65 30.82
CA ALA A 334 -6.30 25.20 32.06
C ALA A 334 -5.98 24.09 33.07
N GLN A 335 -6.86 23.11 33.19
CA GLN A 335 -6.68 21.94 34.04
C GLN A 335 -5.48 21.10 33.57
N VAL A 336 -5.43 20.76 32.28
CA VAL A 336 -4.38 19.92 31.69
C VAL A 336 -3.00 20.58 31.82
N SER A 337 -2.91 21.87 31.49
CA SER A 337 -1.63 22.59 31.60
C SER A 337 -1.16 22.70 33.05
N ARG A 338 -2.07 22.88 34.02
CA ARG A 338 -1.74 22.94 35.44
C ARG A 338 -1.18 21.62 35.96
N SER A 339 -1.88 20.50 35.70
CA SER A 339 -1.47 19.17 36.19
C SER A 339 -0.17 18.69 35.52
N TYR A 340 -0.05 18.89 34.20
CA TYR A 340 1.12 18.46 33.45
C TYR A 340 2.37 19.25 33.86
N LEU A 341 2.27 20.58 34.03
CA LEU A 341 3.41 21.41 34.45
C LEU A 341 3.79 21.19 35.93
N LYS A 342 2.87 20.75 36.78
CA LYS A 342 3.20 20.32 38.15
C LYS A 342 4.12 19.10 38.12
N ARG A 343 3.83 18.11 37.26
CA ARG A 343 4.65 16.91 37.04
C ARG A 343 6.01 17.24 36.43
N HIS A 344 6.02 18.07 35.39
CA HIS A 344 7.26 18.53 34.77
C HIS A 344 8.18 19.25 35.76
N ARG A 345 7.63 20.13 36.62
CA ARG A 345 8.41 20.81 37.67
C ARG A 345 8.97 19.84 38.72
N ALA A 346 8.16 18.89 39.18
CA ALA A 346 8.62 17.87 40.12
C ALA A 346 9.76 17.02 39.54
N TRP A 347 9.67 16.65 38.25
CA TRP A 347 10.74 15.95 37.56
C TRP A 347 12.03 16.79 37.46
N ARG A 348 11.92 18.08 37.10
CA ARG A 348 13.07 18.99 37.02
C ARG A 348 13.77 19.17 38.37
N GLN A 349 13.01 19.29 39.45
CA GLN A 349 13.55 19.38 40.82
C GLN A 349 14.28 18.10 41.23
N ALA A 350 13.73 16.93 40.90
CA ALA A 350 14.35 15.63 41.20
C ALA A 350 15.64 15.38 40.41
N HIS A 351 15.81 16.02 39.24
CA HIS A 351 16.96 15.83 38.35
C HIS A 351 17.93 17.03 38.34
N GLY A 352 17.76 18.00 39.25
CA GLY A 352 18.67 19.13 39.42
C GLY A 352 18.73 20.09 38.24
N VAL A 353 17.63 20.22 37.48
CA VAL A 353 17.53 21.07 36.28
C VAL A 353 16.69 22.31 36.59
N ASP A 354 17.24 23.32 37.26
CA ASP A 354 16.58 24.64 37.44
C ASP A 354 17.58 25.79 37.13
N PRO A 355 17.09 27.01 36.83
CA PRO A 355 17.10 27.63 35.50
C PRO A 355 18.46 28.07 34.96
#